data_AF-A0A6N8HB59-F1
#
_entry.id   AF-A0A6N8HB59-F1
#
_cell.length_a   1.000
_cell.length_b   1.000
_cell.length_c   1.000
_cell.angle_alpha   90.00
_cell.angle_beta   90.00
_cell.angle_gamma   90.00
#
_symmetry.space_group_name_H-M   'P 1'
#
loop_
_entity.id
_entity.type
_entity.pdbx_description
1 polymer ?
#
loop_
_entity_poly.entity_id
_entity_poly.type
_entity_poly.pdbx_seq_one_letter_code
_entity_poly.pdbx_strand_id
1 'polypeptide(L)'
;MLMSNVIFVTRELLDKLCNANACEQITQDKVRTIIRHNSKDYVITGSMSSGKKGNIAAYAHECIIRTKYTGELKPLCSVDHYLEVQAGFRERGYDGRLVYHKGKQYVLFGEQTTFKPIKEHSNKIQKQPSLFG
;
A
#
# COMPACT_ATOMS: atom_id res chain seq x y z
N MET A 1 -10.82 -12.53 10.06
CA MET A 1 -11.07 -11.52 8.99
C MET A 1 -10.24 -10.29 9.36
N LEU A 2 -9.03 -10.16 8.83
CA LEU A 2 -8.15 -9.03 9.16
C LEU A 2 -8.78 -7.74 8.61
N MET A 3 -9.01 -6.76 9.48
CA MET A 3 -9.61 -5.48 9.09
C MET A 3 -8.56 -4.65 8.36
N SER A 4 -8.42 -4.83 7.04
CA SER A 4 -7.53 -4.01 6.23
C SER A 4 -7.78 -2.51 6.49
N ASN A 5 -6.76 -1.77 6.91
CA ASN A 5 -6.87 -0.34 7.15
C ASN A 5 -7.10 0.38 5.81
N VAL A 6 -8.24 1.07 5.64
CA VAL A 6 -8.58 1.75 4.39
C VAL A 6 -8.45 3.27 4.57
N ILE A 7 -7.61 3.88 3.73
CA ILE A 7 -7.41 5.34 3.70
C ILE A 7 -7.96 5.88 2.39
N PHE A 8 -8.85 6.87 2.47
CA PHE A 8 -9.39 7.55 1.30
C PHE A 8 -8.52 8.75 0.93
N VAL A 9 -8.12 8.83 -0.34
CA VAL A 9 -7.23 9.86 -0.88
C VAL A 9 -7.82 10.48 -2.14
N THR A 10 -7.30 11.65 -2.55
CA THR A 10 -7.65 12.24 -3.83
C THR A 10 -7.24 11.31 -4.97
N ARG A 11 -7.90 11.45 -6.13
CA ARG A 11 -7.59 10.67 -7.32
C ARG A 11 -6.13 10.86 -7.77
N GLU A 12 -5.67 12.11 -7.76
CA GLU A 12 -4.30 12.47 -8.11
C GLU A 12 -3.28 11.79 -7.18
N LEU A 13 -3.53 11.78 -5.87
CA LEU A 13 -2.65 11.09 -4.94
C LEU A 13 -2.69 9.58 -5.19
N LEU A 14 -3.86 8.99 -5.41
CA LEU A 14 -3.96 7.55 -5.71
C LEU A 14 -3.14 7.16 -6.94
N ASP A 15 -3.19 7.96 -8.02
CA ASP A 15 -2.42 7.70 -9.23
C ASP A 15 -0.92 7.80 -8.96
N LYS A 16 -0.48 8.79 -8.17
CA LYS A 16 0.93 8.87 -7.71
C LYS A 16 1.35 7.65 -6.89
N LEU A 17 0.49 7.16 -6.00
CA LEU A 17 0.77 5.96 -5.20
C LEU A 17 0.87 4.71 -6.09
N CYS A 18 -0.06 4.52 -7.03
CA CYS A 18 -0.03 3.36 -7.93
C CYS A 18 1.25 3.34 -8.80
N ASN A 19 1.71 4.51 -9.25
CA ASN A 19 2.96 4.65 -9.99
C ASN A 19 4.21 4.42 -9.12
N ALA A 20 4.08 4.52 -7.80
CA ALA A 20 5.15 4.23 -6.84
C ALA A 20 5.20 2.76 -6.41
N ASN A 21 4.39 1.88 -7.02
CA ASN A 21 4.35 0.46 -6.73
C ASN A 21 5.73 -0.19 -6.88
N ALA A 22 6.19 -0.84 -5.80
CA ALA A 22 7.50 -1.47 -5.69
C ALA A 22 7.42 -3.01 -5.68
N CYS A 23 6.29 -3.62 -6.02
CA CYS A 23 6.09 -5.08 -5.94
C CYS A 23 7.23 -5.89 -6.58
N GLU A 24 7.63 -5.53 -7.80
CA GLU A 24 8.74 -6.17 -8.50
C GLU A 24 10.09 -5.94 -7.80
N GLN A 25 10.35 -4.72 -7.32
CA GLN A 25 11.62 -4.34 -6.69
C GLN A 25 11.83 -5.04 -5.36
N ILE A 26 10.75 -5.29 -4.63
CA ILE A 26 10.79 -6.00 -3.34
C ILE A 26 11.29 -7.43 -3.53
N THR A 27 11.16 -8.04 -4.71
CA THR A 27 11.76 -9.36 -4.98
C THR A 27 13.29 -9.36 -4.86
N GLN A 28 13.91 -8.18 -5.03
CA GLN A 28 15.35 -7.93 -4.86
C GLN A 28 15.66 -7.18 -3.55
N ASP A 29 14.70 -7.18 -2.62
CA ASP A 29 14.75 -6.47 -1.33
C ASP A 29 15.02 -4.96 -1.45
N LYS A 30 14.63 -4.35 -2.57
CA LYS A 30 14.81 -2.91 -2.84
C LYS A 30 13.46 -2.21 -2.95
N VAL A 31 13.43 -0.93 -2.59
CA VAL A 31 12.27 -0.06 -2.84
C VAL A 31 12.73 1.28 -3.41
N ARG A 32 12.14 1.71 -4.52
CA ARG A 32 12.51 2.96 -5.19
C ARG A 32 11.95 4.20 -4.50
N THR A 33 10.78 4.09 -3.86
CA THR A 33 10.08 5.22 -3.28
C THR A 33 9.52 4.85 -1.92
N ILE A 34 9.71 5.73 -0.94
CA ILE A 34 9.00 5.73 0.33
C ILE A 34 8.08 6.94 0.33
N ILE A 35 6.80 6.73 0.59
CA ILE A 35 5.79 7.80 0.61
C ILE A 35 5.44 8.13 2.05
N ARG A 36 5.45 9.42 2.39
CA ARG A 36 4.96 9.90 3.69
C ARG A 36 3.51 10.33 3.61
N HIS A 37 2.66 9.81 4.50
CA HIS A 37 1.26 10.20 4.64
C HIS A 37 0.84 10.15 6.11
N ASN A 38 0.20 11.20 6.63
CA ASN A 38 -0.22 11.32 8.04
C ASN A 38 0.89 10.95 9.04
N SER A 39 2.09 11.51 8.83
CA SER A 39 3.29 11.28 9.67
C SER A 39 3.84 9.85 9.69
N LYS A 40 3.33 8.98 8.82
CA LYS A 40 3.80 7.60 8.63
C LYS A 40 4.46 7.45 7.27
N ASP A 41 5.47 6.59 7.22
CA ASP A 41 6.17 6.26 5.98
C ASP A 41 5.63 4.92 5.46
N TYR A 42 5.40 4.84 4.16
CA TYR A 42 4.80 3.69 3.50
C TYR A 42 5.61 3.26 2.29
N VAL A 43 5.59 1.96 2.02
CA VAL A 43 5.99 1.38 0.74
C VAL A 43 4.76 0.84 0.05
N ILE A 44 4.57 1.21 -1.22
CA ILE A 44 3.48 0.67 -2.04
C ILE A 44 3.89 -0.70 -2.54
N THR A 45 3.18 -1.73 -2.11
CA THR A 45 3.46 -3.14 -2.39
C THR A 45 2.56 -3.71 -3.48
N GLY A 46 1.58 -2.95 -3.97
CA GLY A 46 0.73 -3.33 -5.08
C GLY A 46 -0.23 -2.24 -5.51
N SER A 47 -0.87 -2.45 -6.65
CA SER A 47 -1.90 -1.55 -7.17
C SER A 47 -2.97 -2.34 -7.90
N MET A 48 -4.20 -1.81 -7.92
CA MET A 48 -5.33 -2.38 -8.63
C MET A 48 -5.97 -1.30 -9.50
N SER A 49 -6.20 -1.65 -10.77
CA SER A 49 -6.85 -0.78 -11.75
C SER A 49 -8.08 -1.48 -12.36
N SER A 50 -8.95 -0.67 -12.96
CA SER A 50 -10.10 -1.11 -13.73
C SER A 50 -10.08 -0.39 -15.07
N GLY A 51 -10.19 -1.13 -16.18
CA GLY A 51 -10.13 -0.53 -17.53
C GLY A 51 -11.10 0.62 -17.76
N LYS A 52 -12.26 0.64 -17.08
CA LYS A 52 -13.24 1.74 -17.16
C LYS A 52 -12.99 2.89 -16.18
N LYS A 53 -12.38 2.61 -15.02
CA LYS A 53 -12.29 3.55 -13.89
C LYS A 53 -10.87 3.98 -13.58
N GLY A 54 -9.86 3.55 -14.32
CA GLY A 54 -8.45 3.78 -14.02
C GLY A 54 -8.01 3.10 -12.72
N ASN A 55 -7.04 3.67 -12.01
CA ASN A 55 -6.60 3.14 -10.72
C ASN A 55 -7.73 3.21 -9.68
N ILE A 56 -7.95 2.10 -8.98
CA ILE A 56 -9.03 1.97 -7.98
C ILE A 56 -8.52 1.64 -6.58
N ALA A 57 -7.29 1.14 -6.45
CA ALA A 57 -6.63 1.00 -5.16
C ALA A 57 -5.11 0.94 -5.27
N ALA A 58 -4.41 1.38 -4.22
CA ALA A 58 -3.00 1.06 -3.98
C ALA A 58 -2.87 0.34 -2.64
N TYR A 59 -2.04 -0.70 -2.58
CA TYR A 59 -1.76 -1.48 -1.37
C TYR A 59 -0.40 -1.09 -0.82
N ALA A 60 -0.31 -0.91 0.49
CA ALA A 60 0.89 -0.44 1.13
C ALA A 60 1.13 -1.13 2.47
N HIS A 61 2.38 -1.10 2.92
CA HIS A 61 2.76 -1.42 4.29
C HIS A 61 3.49 -0.23 4.88
N GLU A 62 3.28 0.00 6.18
CA GLU A 62 4.09 0.97 6.93
C GLU A 62 5.55 0.52 6.91
N CYS A 63 6.46 1.48 6.91
CA CYS A 63 7.87 1.21 7.00
C CYS A 63 8.57 2.13 8.01
N ILE A 64 9.60 1.60 8.64
CA ILE A 64 10.42 2.34 9.60
C ILE A 64 11.88 2.00 9.39
N ILE A 65 12.78 2.94 9.67
CA ILE A 65 14.21 2.67 9.61
C ILE A 65 14.56 1.52 10.56
N ARG A 66 15.42 0.60 10.12
CA ARG A 66 15.74 -0.63 10.85
C ARG A 66 16.16 -0.37 12.29
N THR A 67 16.95 0.68 12.54
CA THR A 67 17.45 1.03 13.88
C THR A 67 16.37 1.44 14.87
N LYS A 68 15.17 1.80 14.42
CA LYS A 68 14.03 2.15 15.27
C LYS A 68 13.00 1.03 15.39
N TYR A 69 13.16 -0.07 14.65
CA TYR A 69 12.23 -1.19 14.69
C TYR A 69 12.56 -2.12 15.86
N THR A 70 11.59 -2.30 16.76
CA THR A 70 11.73 -3.15 17.96
C THR A 70 11.08 -4.53 17.81
N GLY A 71 10.36 -4.77 16.71
CA GLY A 71 9.74 -6.06 16.45
C GLY A 71 10.72 -7.12 15.94
N GLU A 72 10.21 -8.34 15.80
CA GLU A 72 10.96 -9.46 15.24
C GLU A 72 11.20 -9.24 13.74
N LEU A 73 12.46 -9.35 13.30
CA LEU A 73 12.71 -9.40 11.87
C LEU A 73 12.35 -10.77 11.35
N LYS A 74 11.80 -10.76 10.14
CA LYS A 74 11.60 -11.97 9.37
C LYS A 74 12.26 -11.80 7.99
N PRO A 75 13.58 -11.59 7.94
CA PRO A 75 14.30 -11.14 6.75
C PRO A 75 14.65 -12.34 5.89
N LEU A 76 13.69 -12.80 5.11
CA LEU A 76 13.94 -13.79 4.08
C LEU A 76 13.98 -13.08 2.73
N CYS A 77 14.89 -13.52 1.86
CA CYS A 77 14.83 -13.11 0.47
C CYS A 77 13.50 -13.60 -0.14
N SER A 78 13.11 -13.07 -1.30
CA SER A 78 11.79 -13.38 -1.86
C SER A 78 11.58 -14.87 -2.14
N VAL A 79 12.64 -15.59 -2.51
CA VAL A 79 12.59 -17.03 -2.83
C VAL A 79 12.39 -17.84 -1.55
N ASP A 80 13.22 -17.61 -0.53
CA ASP A 80 13.10 -18.32 0.76
C ASP A 80 11.76 -18.01 1.44
N HIS A 81 11.32 -16.76 1.37
CA HIS A 81 9.99 -16.38 1.86
C HIS A 81 8.89 -17.20 1.17
N TYR A 82 8.95 -17.35 -0.16
CA TYR A 82 7.98 -18.14 -0.90
C TYR A 82 8.02 -19.61 -0.47
N LEU A 83 9.20 -20.21 -0.35
CA LEU A 83 9.37 -21.61 0.07
C LEU A 83 8.80 -21.86 1.47
N GLU A 84 9.12 -21.01 2.44
CA GLU A 84 8.61 -21.10 3.82
C GLU A 84 7.08 -20.94 3.89
N VAL A 85 6.51 -20.06 3.06
CA VAL A 85 5.04 -19.90 2.94
C VAL A 85 4.41 -21.14 2.32
N GLN A 86 5.00 -21.72 1.27
CA GLN A 86 4.49 -22.96 0.67
C GLN A 86 4.59 -24.16 1.62
N ALA A 87 5.64 -24.22 2.43
CA ALA A 87 5.83 -25.25 3.44
C ALA A 87 4.92 -25.07 4.67
N GLY A 88 4.22 -23.93 4.79
CA GLY A 88 3.33 -23.63 5.92
C GLY A 88 4.06 -23.21 7.19
N PHE A 89 5.38 -22.99 7.14
CA PHE A 89 6.18 -22.51 8.27
C PHE A 89 6.03 -21.01 8.50
N ARG A 90 5.48 -20.29 7.52
CA ARG A 90 5.33 -18.85 7.58
C ARG A 90 4.04 -18.34 6.94
N GLU A 91 3.49 -17.28 7.53
CA GLU A 91 2.37 -16.54 6.94
C GLU A 91 2.80 -15.71 5.73
N ARG A 92 1.91 -15.64 4.73
CA ARG A 92 2.10 -14.78 3.56
C ARG A 92 1.97 -13.32 3.96
N GLY A 93 2.95 -12.49 3.58
CA GLY A 93 2.88 -11.05 3.80
C GLY A 93 4.24 -10.37 3.80
N TYR A 94 4.23 -9.07 4.10
CA TYR A 94 5.44 -8.25 4.14
C TYR A 94 5.85 -7.85 5.56
N ASP A 95 5.11 -8.27 6.59
CA ASP A 95 5.42 -7.94 7.98
C ASP A 95 6.78 -8.52 8.42
N GLY A 96 7.58 -7.66 9.08
CA GLY A 96 8.95 -7.95 9.48
C GLY A 96 9.96 -8.05 8.32
N ARG A 97 9.56 -7.71 7.08
CA ARG A 97 10.45 -7.82 5.90
C ARG A 97 11.41 -6.64 5.81
N LEU A 98 12.69 -6.96 5.58
CA LEU A 98 13.74 -5.96 5.37
C LEU A 98 13.78 -5.50 3.90
N VAL A 99 13.87 -4.19 3.67
CA VAL A 99 14.05 -3.60 2.34
C VAL A 99 15.08 -2.47 2.38
N TYR A 100 15.70 -2.18 1.23
CA TYR A 100 16.71 -1.15 1.08
C TYR A 100 16.20 0.03 0.24
N HIS A 101 16.41 1.24 0.75
CA HIS A 101 16.12 2.49 0.06
C HIS A 101 17.28 3.47 0.23
N LYS A 102 17.90 3.90 -0.89
CA LYS A 102 19.02 4.87 -0.89
C LYS A 102 20.12 4.54 0.12
N GLY A 103 20.56 3.28 0.15
CA GLY A 103 21.62 2.80 1.05
C GLY A 103 21.19 2.61 2.53
N LYS A 104 19.92 2.85 2.88
CA LYS A 104 19.39 2.66 4.23
C LYS A 104 18.46 1.45 4.28
N GLN A 105 18.49 0.77 5.42
CA GLN A 105 17.61 -0.36 5.72
C GLN A 105 16.31 0.12 6.36
N TYR A 106 15.19 -0.40 5.85
CA TYR A 106 13.85 -0.20 6.37
C TYR A 106 13.20 -1.55 6.62
N VAL A 107 12.29 -1.59 7.58
CA VAL A 107 11.46 -2.76 7.87
C VAL A 107 10.04 -2.42 7.48
N LEU A 108 9.43 -3.26 6.64
CA LEU A 108 7.99 -3.26 6.38
C LEU A 108 7.29 -3.94 7.56
N PHE A 109 6.26 -3.33 8.11
CA PHE A 109 5.59 -3.87 9.29
C PHE A 109 4.10 -3.52 9.32
N GLY A 110 3.39 -4.27 10.17
CA GLY A 110 1.97 -4.08 10.42
C GLY A 110 1.06 -4.64 9.33
N GLU A 111 -0.22 -4.35 9.46
CA GLU A 111 -1.23 -4.79 8.50
C GLU A 111 -1.18 -4.00 7.19
N GLN A 112 -1.64 -4.64 6.11
CA GLN A 112 -1.75 -3.99 4.82
C GLN A 112 -2.74 -2.81 4.88
N THR A 113 -2.25 -1.63 4.50
CA THR A 113 -3.06 -0.43 4.28
C THR A 113 -3.50 -0.36 2.83
N THR A 114 -4.78 -0.05 2.59
CA THR A 114 -5.35 0.13 1.25
C THR A 114 -5.75 1.57 1.03
N PHE A 115 -5.11 2.24 0.08
CA PHE A 115 -5.49 3.56 -0.40
C PHE A 115 -6.58 3.44 -1.47
N LYS A 116 -7.68 4.17 -1.31
CA LYS A 116 -8.81 4.21 -2.26
C LYS A 116 -9.16 5.65 -2.63
N PRO A 117 -9.74 5.91 -3.82
CA PRO A 117 -10.18 7.25 -4.15
C PRO A 117 -11.36 7.63 -3.27
N ILE A 118 -11.40 8.88 -2.80
CA ILE A 118 -12.62 9.46 -2.23
C ILE A 118 -13.72 9.31 -3.28
N LYS A 119 -14.89 8.77 -2.90
CA LYS A 119 -16.04 8.75 -3.80
C LYS A 119 -16.42 10.21 -4.04
N GLU A 120 -16.24 10.71 -5.25
CA GLU A 120 -16.87 11.96 -5.63
C GLU A 120 -18.38 11.76 -5.47
N HIS A 121 -18.97 12.38 -4.44
CA HIS A 121 -20.41 12.53 -4.42
C HIS A 121 -20.75 13.34 -5.66
N SER A 122 -21.37 12.67 -6.62
CA SER A 122 -22.01 13.33 -7.74
C SER A 122 -23.00 14.31 -7.12
N ASN A 123 -22.67 15.60 -7.12
CA ASN A 123 -23.63 16.68 -6.88
C ASN A 123 -24.64 16.61 -8.05
N LYS A 124 -25.57 15.66 -7.98
CA LYS A 124 -26.81 15.74 -8.71
C LYS A 124 -27.59 16.85 -8.02
N ILE A 125 -27.37 18.08 -8.48
CA ILE A 125 -28.29 19.18 -8.24
C ILE A 125 -29.63 18.67 -8.75
N GLN A 126 -30.48 18.21 -7.83
CA GLN A 126 -31.88 17.98 -8.13
C GLN A 126 -32.44 19.36 -8.49
N LYS A 127 -32.60 19.62 -9.79
CA LYS A 127 -33.45 20.72 -10.22
C LYS A 127 -34.82 20.42 -9.64
N GLN A 128 -35.24 21.20 -8.64
CA GLN A 128 -36.64 21.23 -8.24
C GLN A 128 -37.46 21.55 -9.50
N PRO A 129 -38.51 20.78 -9.82
CA PRO A 129 -39.46 21.21 -10.84
C PRO A 129 -40.09 22.51 -10.35
N SER A 130 -39.94 23.57 -11.14
CA SER A 130 -40.63 24.84 -10.93
C SER A 130 -42.13 24.58 -10.93
N LEU A 131 -42.76 24.69 -9.76
CA LEU A 131 -44.22 24.78 -9.64
C LEU A 131 -44.64 26.17 -10.09
N PHE A 132 -44.77 26.34 -11.41
CA PHE A 132 -45.62 27.35 -12.01
C PHE A 132 -46.31 26.72 -13.21
N GLY A 133 -47.56 26.33 -12.99
CA GLY A 133 -48.57 25.95 -13.97
C GLY A 133 -49.91 26.31 -13.38
#